data_AF-A0AAD6ZS33-F1
#
_entry.id   AF-A0AAD6ZS33-F1
#
_cell.length_a   1.000
_cell.length_b   1.000
_cell.length_c   1.000
_cell.angle_alpha   90.00
_cell.angle_beta   90.00
_cell.angle_gamma   90.00
#
_symmetry.space_group_name_H-M   'P 1'
#
loop_
_entity.id
_entity.type
_entity.pdbx_description
1 polymer ?
#
loop_
_entity_poly.entity_id
_entity_poly.type
_entity_poly.pdbx_seq_one_letter_code
_entity_poly.pdbx_strand_id
1 'polypeptide(L)'
;IPEAIRKKFSGPEGWKTHVPLHFLTDNYCSLANHAPMKELNNLFSIDGSSGSIISVVKELPVNPELELSFEQWFQGFEHLLELIKRYVPEEHSLWVTHYKHILYAPDRAENWSL
;
A
#
# COMPACT_ATOMS: atom_id res chain seq x y z
N ILE A 1 2.00 -4.55 9.22
CA ILE A 1 2.52 -4.54 7.83
C ILE A 1 3.22 -5.87 7.51
N PRO A 2 2.76 -6.60 6.47
CA PRO A 2 3.34 -7.87 6.02
C PRO A 2 4.83 -7.80 5.69
N GLU A 3 5.55 -8.88 5.97
CA GLU A 3 7.01 -8.96 5.74
C GLU A 3 7.39 -8.82 4.26
N ALA A 4 6.58 -9.36 3.35
CA ALA A 4 6.81 -9.24 1.91
C ALA A 4 6.81 -7.79 1.42
N ILE A 5 5.97 -6.95 2.03
CA ILE A 5 5.91 -5.51 1.73
C ILE A 5 7.10 -4.81 2.35
N ARG A 6 7.45 -5.09 3.61
CA ARG A 6 8.64 -4.51 4.26
C ARG A 6 9.91 -4.74 3.45
N LYS A 7 10.08 -5.94 2.88
CA LYS A 7 11.23 -6.28 2.02
C LYS A 7 11.34 -5.43 0.75
N LYS A 8 10.24 -4.86 0.25
CA LYS A 8 10.26 -3.93 -0.90
C LYS A 8 10.88 -2.57 -0.53
N PHE A 9 10.75 -2.15 0.73
CA PHE A 9 11.35 -0.91 1.20
C PHE A 9 12.80 -1.12 1.68
N SER A 10 13.10 -2.27 2.28
CA SER A 10 14.42 -2.57 2.83
C SER A 10 15.43 -3.12 1.81
N GLY A 11 15.09 -3.19 0.53
CA GLY A 11 15.98 -3.67 -0.53
C GLY A 11 17.13 -2.70 -0.81
N PRO A 12 18.21 -3.14 -1.50
CA PRO A 12 19.36 -2.30 -1.81
C PRO A 12 19.01 -1.10 -2.72
N GLU A 13 17.89 -1.16 -3.41
CA GLU A 13 17.38 -0.07 -4.25
C GLU A 13 16.36 0.84 -3.54
N GLY A 14 16.00 0.55 -2.28
CA GLY A 14 14.94 1.27 -1.57
C GLY A 14 13.56 1.06 -2.20
N TRP A 15 12.65 2.00 -1.96
CA TRP A 15 11.29 1.95 -2.50
C TRP A 15 11.24 2.50 -3.93
N LYS A 16 11.13 1.61 -4.93
CA LYS A 16 11.02 1.99 -6.35
C LYS A 16 9.77 1.46 -7.05
N THR A 17 8.99 0.63 -6.36
CA THR A 17 7.82 -0.04 -6.93
C THR A 17 6.57 0.44 -6.21
N HIS A 18 5.52 0.74 -6.97
CA HIS A 18 4.22 1.04 -6.42
C HIS A 18 3.76 -0.06 -5.45
N VAL A 19 3.39 0.34 -4.23
CA VAL A 19 2.81 -0.54 -3.21
C VAL A 19 1.37 -0.08 -2.98
N PRO A 20 0.38 -0.86 -3.42
CA PRO A 20 -0.99 -0.45 -3.28
C PRO A 20 -1.43 -0.30 -1.81
N LEU A 21 -2.14 0.79 -1.49
CA LEU A 21 -2.56 1.12 -0.12
C LEU A 21 -3.50 0.08 0.50
N HIS A 22 -4.28 -0.62 -0.31
CA HIS A 22 -5.18 -1.67 0.19
C HIS A 22 -4.43 -2.77 0.95
N PHE A 23 -3.17 -3.05 0.58
CA PHE A 23 -2.31 -4.01 1.28
C PHE A 23 -1.72 -3.48 2.59
N LEU A 24 -1.84 -2.18 2.82
CA LEU A 24 -1.39 -1.49 4.02
C LEU A 24 -2.54 -1.23 5.00
N THR A 25 -3.79 -1.58 4.67
CA THR A 25 -4.92 -1.49 5.60
C THR A 25 -4.79 -2.48 6.77
N ASP A 26 -5.45 -2.21 7.89
CA ASP A 26 -5.41 -3.08 9.08
C ASP A 26 -6.05 -4.44 8.81
N ASN A 27 -7.16 -4.43 8.07
CA ASN A 27 -7.85 -5.66 7.69
C ASN A 27 -6.91 -6.57 6.88
N TYR A 28 -6.16 -6.01 5.93
CA TYR A 28 -5.19 -6.80 5.18
C TYR A 28 -3.98 -7.21 6.01
N CYS A 29 -3.43 -6.29 6.81
CA CYS A 29 -2.29 -6.57 7.69
C CYS A 29 -2.58 -7.67 8.71
N SER A 30 -3.78 -7.70 9.27
CA SER A 30 -4.21 -8.74 10.20
C SER A 30 -4.35 -10.10 9.50
N LEU A 31 -5.04 -10.16 8.37
CA LEU A 31 -5.18 -11.40 7.57
C LEU A 31 -3.83 -11.98 7.15
N ALA A 32 -2.92 -11.14 6.66
CA ALA A 32 -1.59 -11.56 6.21
C ALA A 32 -0.67 -12.02 7.35
N ASN A 33 -0.89 -11.59 8.59
CA ASN A 33 -0.16 -12.09 9.75
C ASN A 33 -0.66 -13.48 10.20
N HIS A 34 -1.86 -13.89 9.79
CA HIS A 34 -2.45 -15.19 10.12
C HIS A 34 -2.36 -16.22 8.98
N ALA A 35 -2.13 -15.78 7.74
CA ALA A 35 -2.00 -16.67 6.59
C ALA A 35 -0.57 -17.26 6.47
N PRO A 36 -0.42 -18.56 6.13
CA PRO A 36 0.90 -19.14 5.86
C PRO A 36 1.53 -18.45 4.63
N MET A 37 2.81 -18.09 4.74
CA MET A 37 3.58 -17.30 3.75
C MET A 37 3.49 -17.81 2.28
N LYS A 38 3.16 -19.10 2.09
CA LYS A 38 2.89 -19.72 0.78
C LYS A 38 1.59 -19.23 0.11
N GLU A 39 0.54 -18.99 0.88
CA GLU A 39 -0.74 -18.45 0.39
C GLU A 39 -0.57 -17.00 -0.06
N LEU A 40 0.25 -16.22 0.66
CA LEU A 40 0.59 -14.85 0.27
C LEU A 40 1.39 -14.82 -1.05
N ASN A 41 2.41 -15.67 -1.22
CA ASN A 41 3.09 -15.76 -2.52
C ASN A 41 2.18 -16.27 -3.66
N ASN A 42 1.16 -17.07 -3.35
CA ASN A 42 0.12 -17.44 -4.33
C ASN A 42 -0.94 -16.36 -4.53
N LEU A 43 -0.97 -15.32 -3.70
CA LEU A 43 -1.75 -14.11 -3.88
C LEU A 43 -0.95 -13.02 -4.59
N PHE A 44 0.36 -13.14 -4.75
CA PHE A 44 1.21 -12.11 -5.34
C PHE A 44 2.12 -12.67 -6.44
N SER A 45 1.93 -12.22 -7.68
CA SER A 45 2.92 -12.35 -8.74
C SER A 45 3.52 -11.00 -9.02
N ILE A 46 4.83 -10.96 -9.12
CA ILE A 46 5.53 -9.78 -9.61
C ILE A 46 5.41 -9.83 -11.13
N ASP A 47 4.85 -8.78 -11.73
CA ASP A 47 4.98 -8.61 -13.17
C ASP A 47 6.47 -8.42 -13.48
N GLY A 48 7.07 -9.39 -14.18
CA GLY A 48 8.49 -9.34 -14.55
C GLY A 48 8.84 -8.15 -15.47
N SER A 49 7.83 -7.50 -16.05
CA SER A 49 7.97 -6.39 -16.98
C SER A 49 7.98 -5.03 -16.29
N SER A 50 7.17 -4.86 -15.24
CA SER A 50 6.98 -3.57 -14.53
C SER A 50 7.43 -3.58 -13.07
N GLY A 51 7.76 -4.75 -12.50
CA GLY A 51 8.10 -4.93 -11.09
C GLY A 51 6.90 -4.80 -10.14
N SER A 52 5.71 -4.49 -10.65
CA SER A 52 4.47 -4.26 -9.91
C SER A 52 3.96 -5.53 -9.22
N ILE A 53 3.34 -5.36 -8.06
CA ILE A 53 2.67 -6.45 -7.34
C ILE A 53 1.31 -6.69 -7.99
N ILE A 54 1.12 -7.84 -8.63
CA ILE A 54 -0.16 -8.29 -9.19
C ILE A 54 -0.77 -9.32 -8.25
N SER A 55 -2.08 -9.23 -8.00
CA SER A 55 -2.77 -10.25 -7.22
C SER A 55 -3.07 -11.49 -8.06
N VAL A 56 -2.80 -12.70 -7.56
CA VAL A 56 -2.88 -13.95 -8.34
C VAL A 56 -4.16 -14.76 -8.12
N VAL A 57 -4.93 -14.51 -7.05
CA VAL A 57 -6.16 -15.28 -6.81
C VAL A 57 -7.31 -14.42 -6.31
N LYS A 58 -8.43 -14.61 -7.03
CA LYS A 58 -9.81 -14.16 -6.80
C LYS A 58 -10.07 -12.70 -7.16
N GLU A 59 -10.79 -12.53 -8.28
CA GLU A 59 -11.51 -11.33 -8.73
C GLU A 59 -11.39 -10.14 -7.76
N LEU A 60 -10.23 -9.50 -7.73
CA LEU A 60 -10.12 -8.21 -7.11
C LEU A 60 -10.70 -7.20 -8.10
N PRO A 61 -11.31 -6.12 -7.59
CA PRO A 61 -11.75 -5.02 -8.43
C PRO A 61 -10.61 -4.62 -9.37
N VAL A 62 -10.95 -4.20 -10.59
CA VAL A 62 -9.98 -3.78 -11.62
C VAL A 62 -8.99 -2.74 -11.07
N ASN A 63 -9.37 -2.02 -10.00
CA ASN A 63 -8.46 -1.21 -9.22
C ASN A 63 -8.88 -1.16 -7.73
N PRO A 64 -8.36 -2.06 -6.85
CA PRO A 64 -8.79 -2.16 -5.45
C PRO A 64 -8.48 -0.90 -4.62
N GLU A 65 -7.65 0.00 -5.13
CA GLU A 65 -7.39 1.29 -4.51
C GLU A 65 -8.53 2.30 -4.69
N LEU A 66 -9.29 2.20 -5.79
CA LEU A 66 -10.43 3.09 -6.05
C LEU A 66 -11.65 2.76 -5.19
N GLU A 67 -11.67 1.58 -4.58
CA GLU A 67 -12.74 1.13 -3.68
C GLU A 67 -12.40 1.34 -2.20
N LEU A 68 -11.22 1.89 -1.88
CA LEU A 68 -10.87 2.18 -0.49
C LEU A 68 -11.79 3.26 0.07
N SER A 69 -12.40 2.98 1.22
CA SER A 69 -13.03 4.03 2.00
C SER A 69 -11.98 5.06 2.44
N PHE A 70 -12.42 6.28 2.77
CA PHE A 70 -11.50 7.30 3.27
C PHE A 70 -10.69 6.82 4.48
N GLU A 71 -11.33 6.10 5.40
CA GLU A 71 -10.69 5.52 6.59
C GLU A 71 -9.60 4.51 6.19
N GLN A 72 -9.90 3.62 5.24
CA GLN A 72 -8.93 2.63 4.76
C GLN A 72 -7.76 3.30 4.02
N TRP A 73 -8.04 4.32 3.21
CA TRP A 73 -7.00 5.11 2.54
C TRP A 73 -6.11 5.81 3.59
N PHE A 74 -6.72 6.52 4.54
CA PHE A 74 -6.01 7.26 5.59
C PHE A 74 -5.06 6.34 6.36
N GLN A 75 -5.61 5.22 6.83
CA GLN A 75 -4.91 4.25 7.63
C GLN A 75 -3.80 3.53 6.84
N GLY A 76 -4.06 3.17 5.59
CA GLY A 76 -3.06 2.61 4.69
C GLY A 76 -1.92 3.60 4.39
N PHE A 77 -2.25 4.89 4.24
CA PHE A 77 -1.26 5.94 3.99
C PHE A 77 -0.39 6.22 5.22
N GLU A 78 -0.94 6.21 6.43
CA GLU A 78 -0.14 6.32 7.66
C GLU A 78 0.88 5.18 7.78
N HIS A 79 0.47 3.95 7.48
CA HIS A 79 1.39 2.81 7.42
C HIS A 79 2.45 2.95 6.33
N LEU A 80 2.10 3.51 5.18
CA LEU A 80 3.06 3.83 4.13
C LEU A 80 4.09 4.85 4.62
N LEU A 81 3.66 5.93 5.27
CA LEU A 81 4.57 6.95 5.80
C LEU A 81 5.54 6.38 6.83
N GLU A 82 5.09 5.49 7.71
CA GLU A 82 5.98 4.83 8.67
C GLU A 82 7.01 3.91 7.99
N LEU A 83 6.67 3.25 6.88
CA LEU A 83 7.63 2.50 6.08
C LEU A 83 8.66 3.43 5.42
N ILE A 84 8.20 4.51 4.78
CA ILE A 84 9.08 5.47 4.12
C ILE A 84 10.03 6.10 5.15
N LYS A 85 9.50 6.57 6.28
CA LYS A 85 10.30 7.13 7.38
C LYS A 85 11.41 6.19 7.85
N ARG A 86 11.13 4.89 7.87
CA ARG A 86 12.07 3.87 8.38
C ARG A 86 13.12 3.44 7.36
N TYR A 87 12.75 3.34 6.08
CA TYR A 87 13.58 2.70 5.07
C TYR A 87 14.08 3.65 3.97
N VAL A 88 13.39 4.76 3.75
CA VAL A 88 13.70 5.77 2.72
C VAL A 88 13.47 7.18 3.30
N PRO A 89 14.15 7.55 4.40
CA PRO A 89 13.83 8.75 5.18
C PRO A 89 13.98 10.05 4.38
N GLU A 90 14.82 10.07 3.34
CA GLU A 90 14.98 11.20 2.43
C GLU A 90 13.68 11.57 1.69
N GLU A 91 12.83 10.61 1.37
CA GLU A 91 11.57 10.84 0.66
C GLU A 91 10.40 11.16 1.60
N HIS A 92 10.56 10.91 2.90
CA HIS A 92 9.47 11.02 3.88
C HIS A 92 8.80 12.40 3.87
N SER A 93 9.58 13.48 3.77
CA SER A 93 9.03 14.86 3.77
C SER A 93 8.14 15.15 2.55
N LEU A 94 8.49 14.62 1.39
CA LEU A 94 7.72 14.75 0.15
C LEU A 94 6.40 13.99 0.27
N TRP A 95 6.46 12.76 0.76
CA TRP A 95 5.27 11.93 0.93
C TRP A 95 4.32 12.43 2.01
N VAL A 96 4.83 13.02 3.11
CA VAL A 96 3.98 13.74 4.09
C VAL A 96 3.27 14.94 3.46
N THR A 97 3.94 15.64 2.54
CA THR A 97 3.33 16.78 1.84
C THR A 97 2.22 16.30 0.90
N HIS A 98 2.46 15.22 0.15
CA HIS A 98 1.47 14.60 -0.71
C HIS A 98 0.25 14.11 0.08
N TYR A 99 0.48 13.41 1.20
CA TYR A 99 -0.56 12.98 2.11
C TYR A 99 -1.45 14.14 2.58
N LYS A 100 -0.85 15.23 3.05
CA LYS A 100 -1.59 16.41 3.51
C LYS A 100 -2.37 17.07 2.37
N HIS A 101 -1.80 17.12 1.17
CA HIS A 101 -2.47 17.70 0.01
C HIS A 101 -3.78 16.97 -0.29
N ILE A 102 -3.78 15.64 -0.27
CA ILE A 102 -4.99 14.83 -0.46
C ILE A 102 -5.93 14.96 0.74
N LEU A 103 -5.41 14.88 1.96
CA LEU A 103 -6.20 14.93 3.20
C LEU A 103 -7.01 16.23 3.35
N TYR A 104 -6.44 17.35 2.90
CA TYR A 104 -7.05 18.69 2.98
C TYR A 104 -7.58 19.19 1.63
N ALA A 105 -7.67 18.31 0.63
CA ALA A 105 -8.23 18.69 -0.67
C ALA A 105 -9.70 19.12 -0.53
N PRO A 106 -10.12 20.24 -1.13
CA PRO A 106 -11.48 20.76 -0.98
C PRO A 106 -12.54 19.84 -1.59
N ASP A 107 -12.17 19.08 -2.62
CA ASP A 107 -12.96 18.08 -3.34
C ASP A 107 -12.81 16.66 -2.76
N ARG A 108 -12.16 16.50 -1.61
CA ARG A 108 -11.96 15.18 -0.98
C ARG A 108 -13.27 14.41 -0.81
N ALA A 109 -14.34 15.09 -0.39
CA ALA A 109 -15.64 14.46 -0.18
C ALA A 109 -16.30 13.96 -1.49
N GLU A 110 -15.91 14.50 -2.64
CA GLU A 110 -16.36 14.03 -3.95
C GLU A 110 -15.64 12.75 -4.37
N ASN A 111 -14.40 12.58 -3.91
CA ASN A 111 -13.56 11.41 -4.19
C ASN A 111 -13.85 10.21 -3.28
N TRP A 112 -14.39 10.45 -2.08
CA TRP A 112 -14.88 9.43 -1.16
C TRP A 112 -16.32 9.75 -0.77
N SER A 113 -17.26 9.29 -1.58
CA SER A 113 -18.68 9.36 -1.24
C SER A 113 -18.91 8.56 0.06
N LEU A 114 -19.34 9.26 1.10
CA LEU A 114 -19.69 8.71 2.43
C LEU A 114 -20.74 7.59 2.35
#